data_AF-A0A8T7HEM4-F1
#
_entry.id   AF-A0A8T7HEM4-F1
#
_cell.length_a   1.000
_cell.length_b   1.000
_cell.length_c   1.000
_cell.angle_alpha   90.00
_cell.angle_beta   90.00
_cell.angle_gamma   90.00
#
_symmetry.space_group_name_H-M   'P 1'
#
loop_
_entity.id
_entity.type
_entity.pdbx_description
1 polymer ?
#
loop_
_entity_poly.entity_id
_entity_poly.type
_entity_poly.pdbx_seq_one_letter_code
_entity_poly.pdbx_strand_id
1 'polypeptide(L)' 'MDEQKETLEQIKERMTQMRDRLKVLEWDDQHKQINPYKKMELESMKKEYNELQNKLTEHVIEA' A
#
# COMPACT_ATOMS: atom_id res chain seq x y z
N MET A 1 -15.93 8.07 20.44
CA MET A 1 -14.70 7.92 19.67
C MET A 1 -15.15 7.81 18.23
N ASP A 2 -15.01 8.89 17.46
CA ASP A 2 -15.36 8.87 16.04
C ASP A 2 -14.42 7.91 15.34
N GLU A 3 -14.96 6.74 15.00
CA GLU A 3 -14.37 5.77 14.10
C GLU A 3 -14.27 6.49 12.75
N GLN A 4 -13.12 7.13 12.49
CA GLN A 4 -12.85 7.80 11.22
C GLN A 4 -12.88 6.71 10.13
N LYS A 5 -14.05 6.52 9.51
CA LYS A 5 -14.16 5.82 8.25
C LYS A 5 -13.31 6.61 7.26
N GLU A 6 -12.12 6.10 6.95
CA GLU A 6 -11.33 6.63 5.86
C GLU A 6 -12.19 6.66 4.60
N THR A 7 -12.27 7.82 3.95
CA THR A 7 -13.03 7.95 2.71
C THR A 7 -12.31 7.19 1.59
N LEU A 8 -13.06 6.80 0.54
CA LEU A 8 -12.47 6.17 -0.65
C LEU A 8 -11.37 7.05 -1.27
N GLU A 9 -11.49 8.36 -1.18
CA GLU A 9 -10.47 9.30 -1.67
C GLU A 9 -9.21 9.26 -0.81
N GLN A 10 -9.33 9.20 0.52
CA GLN A 10 -8.19 9.05 1.43
C GLN A 10 -7.45 7.72 1.21
N ILE A 11 -8.19 6.64 0.99
CA ILE A 11 -7.60 5.33 0.68
C ILE A 11 -6.83 5.38 -0.65
N LYS A 12 -7.40 5.99 -1.69
CA LYS A 12 -6.74 6.18 -3.00
C LYS A 12 -5.49 7.06 -2.89
N GLU A 13 -5.56 8.13 -2.11
CA GLU A 13 -4.42 9.02 -1.88
C GLU A 13 -3.28 8.29 -1.17
N ARG A 14 -3.57 7.56 -0.09
CA ARG A 14 -2.58 6.72 0.61
C ARG A 14 -1.97 5.68 -0.32
N MET A 15 -2.78 4.96 -1.09
CA MET A 15 -2.27 4.00 -2.08
C MET A 15 -1.36 4.66 -3.12
N THR A 16 -1.67 5.89 -3.55
CA THR A 16 -0.84 6.64 -4.50
C THR A 16 0.52 6.98 -3.88
N GLN A 17 0.54 7.49 -2.64
CA GLN A 17 1.77 7.80 -1.92
C GLN A 17 2.63 6.54 -1.67
N MET A 18 1.99 5.43 -1.31
CA MET A 18 2.67 4.15 -1.11
C MET A 18 3.27 3.60 -2.41
N ARG A 19 2.63 3.87 -3.56
CA ARG A 19 3.06 3.34 -4.87
C ARG A 19 4.46 3.81 -5.25
N ASP A 20 4.78 5.07 -5.01
CA ASP A 20 6.10 5.62 -5.33
C ASP A 20 7.19 4.97 -4.48
N ARG A 21 6.92 4.76 -3.19
CA ARG A 21 7.86 4.08 -2.28
C ARG A 21 8.02 2.59 -2.64
N LEU A 22 6.91 1.90 -2.93
CA LEU A 22 6.93 0.52 -3.41
C LEU A 22 7.78 0.40 -4.68
N LYS A 23 7.62 1.30 -5.65
CA LYS A 23 8.39 1.27 -6.90
C LYS A 23 9.90 1.35 -6.65
N VAL A 24 10.34 2.20 -5.71
CA VAL A 24 11.76 2.30 -5.34
C VAL A 24 12.25 1.01 -4.68
N LEU A 25 11.50 0.49 -3.72
CA LEU A 25 11.86 -0.73 -3.00
C LEU A 25 11.85 -1.97 -3.93
N GLU A 26 10.91 -2.06 -4.86
CA GLU A 26 10.86 -3.11 -5.87
C GLU A 26 12.04 -3.02 -6.84
N TRP A 27 12.42 -1.81 -7.25
CA TRP A 27 13.61 -1.61 -8.07
C TRP A 27 14.88 -2.06 -7.33
N ASP A 28 15.01 -1.68 -6.05
CA ASP A 28 16.13 -2.09 -5.18
C ASP A 28 16.17 -3.64 -5.06
N ASP A 29 15.02 -4.30 -4.89
CA ASP A 29 14.92 -5.77 -4.77
C ASP A 29 15.28 -6.47 -6.08
N GLN A 30 14.73 -5.99 -7.21
CA GLN A 30 15.01 -6.51 -8.55
C GLN A 30 16.51 -6.44 -8.91
N HIS A 31 17.19 -5.39 -8.48
CA HIS A 31 18.62 -5.18 -8.74
C HIS A 31 19.51 -5.75 -7.64
N LYS A 32 18.96 -6.46 -6.65
CA LYS A 32 19.68 -7.02 -5.49
C LYS A 32 20.46 -5.97 -4.68
N GLN A 33 19.98 -4.73 -4.69
CA GLN A 33 20.51 -3.60 -3.92
C GLN A 33 19.72 -3.35 -2.63
N ILE A 34 18.63 -4.09 -2.42
CA ILE A 34 17.82 -3.97 -1.21
C ILE A 34 18.53 -4.51 0.03
N ASN A 35 18.47 -3.75 1.11
CA ASN A 35 18.95 -4.20 2.41
C ASN A 35 17.83 -4.95 3.17
N PRO A 36 18.16 -5.75 4.21
CA PRO A 36 17.15 -6.54 4.94
C PRO A 36 16.01 -5.72 5.52
N TYR A 37 16.30 -4.51 6.02
CA TYR A 37 15.29 -3.60 6.57
C TYR A 37 14.29 -3.11 5.51
N LYS A 38 14.81 -2.64 4.37
CA LYS A 38 14.02 -2.24 3.21
C LYS A 38 13.23 -3.40 2.63
N LYS A 39 13.74 -4.63 2.72
CA LYS A 39 13.00 -5.83 2.28
C LYS A 39 11.80 -6.11 3.17
N MET A 40 11.97 -6.00 4.50
CA MET A 40 10.83 -6.08 5.42
C MET A 40 9.84 -4.94 5.18
N GLU A 41 10.32 -3.72 4.92
CA GLU A 41 9.49 -2.57 4.54
C GLU A 41 8.69 -2.87 3.27
N LEU A 42 9.33 -3.41 2.23
CA LEU A 42 8.69 -3.79 0.97
C LEU A 42 7.56 -4.81 1.19
N GLU A 43 7.82 -5.87 1.95
CA GLU A 43 6.82 -6.90 2.25
C GLU A 43 5.65 -6.33 3.05
N SER A 44 5.94 -5.50 4.06
CA SER A 44 4.91 -4.84 4.87
C SER A 44 4.05 -3.89 4.05
N MET A 45 4.68 -3.05 3.21
CA MET A 45 3.96 -2.09 2.36
C MET A 45 3.13 -2.79 1.28
N LYS A 46 3.61 -3.91 0.72
CA LYS A 46 2.82 -4.72 -0.22
C LYS A 46 1.57 -5.27 0.44
N LYS A 47 1.69 -5.76 1.67
CA LYS A 47 0.55 -6.25 2.44
C LYS A 47 -0.48 -5.14 2.70
N GLU A 48 -0.04 -3.99 3.20
CA GLU A 48 -0.93 -2.84 3.45
C GLU A 48 -1.59 -2.34 2.15
N TYR A 49 -0.85 -2.27 1.04
CA TYR A 49 -1.42 -1.87 -0.25
C TYR A 49 -2.53 -2.82 -0.72
N ASN A 50 -2.34 -4.12 -0.56
CA ASN A 50 -3.36 -5.13 -0.89
C ASN A 50 -4.58 -5.02 0.03
N GLU A 51 -4.38 -4.76 1.32
CA GLU A 51 -5.49 -4.52 2.26
C GLU A 51 -6.31 -3.29 1.86
N LEU A 52 -5.65 -2.18 1.50
CA LEU A 52 -6.31 -0.97 1.00
C LEU A 52 -7.04 -1.23 -0.33
N GLN A 53 -6.44 -2.01 -1.24
CA GLN A 53 -7.08 -2.39 -2.50
C GLN A 53 -8.32 -3.27 -2.28
N ASN A 54 -8.28 -4.19 -1.32
CA ASN A 54 -9.42 -5.02 -0.94
C ASN A 54 -10.55 -4.15 -0.38
N LYS A 55 -10.25 -3.20 0.52
CA LYS A 55 -11.24 -2.25 1.03
C LYS A 55 -11.92 -1.45 -0.08
N LEU A 56 -11.14 -0.97 -1.06
CA LEU A 56 -11.72 -0.30 -2.24
C LEU A 56 -12.62 -1.22 -3.05
N THR A 57 -12.24 -2.49 -3.21
CA THR A 57 -12.99 -3.48 -3.98
C THR A 57 -14.29 -3.87 -3.30
N GLU A 58 -14.27 -4.10 -1.98
CA GLU A 58 -15.47 -4.36 -1.18
C GLU A 58 -16.48 -3.22 -1.31
N HIS A 59 -16.02 -1.97 -1.22
CA HIS A 59 -16.88 -0.80 -1.41
C HIS A 59 -17.45 -0.66 -2.82
N VAL A 60 -16.79 -1.18 -3.86
CA VAL A 60 -17.29 -1.15 -5.25
C VAL A 60 -18.28 -2.29 -5.50
N ILE A 61 -18.15 -3.42 -4.82
CA ILE A 61 -19.08 -4.56 -4.96
C ILE A 61 -20.39 -4.31 -4.19
N GLU A 62 -20.35 -3.55 -3.11
CA GLU A 62 -21.54 -3.16 -2.33
C GLU A 62 -22.32 -1.95 -2.90
N ALA A 63 -21.84 -1.33 -3.99
CA ALA A 63 -22.47 -0.18 -4.65
C ALA A 63 -23.20 -0.55 -5.95
#